data_AF-A0A1H3HY44-F1
#
_entry.id   AF-A0A1H3HY44-F1
#
_cell.length_a   1.000
_cell.length_b   1.000
_cell.length_c   1.000
_cell.angle_alpha   90.00
_cell.angle_beta   90.00
_cell.angle_gamma   90.00
#
_symmetry.space_group_name_H-M   'P 1'
#
loop_
_entity.id
_entity.type
_entity.pdbx_description
1 polymer ?
#
loop_
_entity_poly.entity_id
_entity_poly.type
_entity_poly.pdbx_seq_one_letter_code
_entity_poly.pdbx_strand_id
1 'polypeptide(L)'
;MLPMMLIFYFLRAHRGWMYCIIITFSLLMATLYFSQDLSQIDMLFIVNSDWMQFWVIPFIALYNGKSGPKNAFSKWFFYLAYPLHLWVFALIHLGIA
;
A
#
# COMPACT_ATOMS: atom_id res chain seq x y z
N MET A 1 -7.78 4.77 2.16
CA MET A 1 -8.15 3.63 1.27
C MET A 1 -9.13 3.99 0.13
N LEU A 2 -10.35 4.49 0.40
CA LEU A 2 -11.35 4.83 -0.65
C LEU A 2 -10.85 5.80 -1.74
N PRO A 3 -10.08 6.87 -1.43
CA PRO A 3 -9.61 7.82 -2.45
C PRO A 3 -8.68 7.17 -3.49
N MET A 4 -7.79 6.27 -3.03
CA MET A 4 -6.86 5.54 -3.89
C MET A 4 -7.56 4.65 -4.91
N MET A 5 -8.63 3.97 -4.50
CA MET A 5 -9.41 3.11 -5.40
C MET A 5 -10.03 3.91 -6.54
N LEU A 6 -10.57 5.10 -6.24
CA LEU A 6 -11.14 6.01 -7.24
C LEU A 6 -10.07 6.53 -8.21
N ILE A 7 -8.91 6.93 -7.68
CA ILE A 7 -7.78 7.40 -8.50
C ILE A 7 -7.36 6.31 -9.50
N PHE A 8 -7.20 5.07 -9.04
CA PHE A 8 -6.85 3.96 -9.93
C PHE A 8 -7.93 3.61 -10.94
N TYR A 9 -9.20 3.70 -10.56
CA TYR A 9 -10.31 3.39 -11.46
C TYR A 9 -10.37 4.37 -12.64
N PHE A 10 -10.31 5.68 -12.37
CA PHE A 10 -10.45 6.70 -13.41
C PHE A 10 -9.16 6.97 -14.18
N LEU A 11 -7.99 6.95 -13.52
CA LEU A 11 -6.73 7.40 -14.12
C LEU A 11 -5.83 6.26 -14.62
N ARG A 12 -6.33 5.02 -14.66
CA ARG A 12 -5.57 3.86 -15.16
C ARG A 12 -4.96 4.06 -16.55
N ALA A 13 -5.64 4.80 -17.42
CA ALA A 13 -5.18 5.07 -18.79
C ALA A 13 -3.99 6.04 -18.85
N HIS A 14 -3.89 6.97 -17.89
CA HIS A 14 -2.89 8.04 -17.87
C HIS A 14 -1.94 7.91 -16.68
N ARG A 15 -0.99 6.96 -16.77
CA ARG A 15 -0.06 6.60 -15.69
C ARG A 15 0.68 7.79 -15.05
N GLY A 16 1.09 8.78 -15.85
CA GLY A 16 1.76 9.99 -15.33
C GLY A 16 0.88 10.82 -14.40
N TRP A 17 -0.36 11.11 -14.83
CA TRP A 17 -1.33 11.84 -14.01
C TRP A 17 -1.69 11.09 -12.73
N MET A 18 -1.78 9.77 -12.82
CA MET A 18 -2.00 8.90 -11.67
C MET A 18 -0.87 9.05 -10.64
N TYR A 19 0.40 9.02 -11.06
CA TYR A 19 1.53 9.25 -10.14
C TYR A 19 1.50 10.63 -9.51
N CYS A 20 1.25 11.68 -10.31
CA CYS A 20 1.15 13.04 -9.80
C CYS A 20 0.06 13.17 -8.72
N ILE A 21 -1.13 12.62 -8.95
CA ILE A 21 -2.23 12.71 -8.00
C ILE A 21 -1.95 11.90 -6.73
N ILE A 22 -1.33 10.72 -6.84
CA ILE A 22 -0.93 9.93 -5.66
C ILE A 22 0.09 10.71 -4.81
N ILE A 23 1.09 11.34 -5.44
CA ILE A 23 2.10 12.15 -4.72
C ILE A 23 1.45 13.35 -4.06
N THR A 24 0.63 14.11 -4.80
CA THR A 24 -0.04 15.30 -4.27
C THR A 24 -0.98 14.94 -3.12
N PHE A 25 -1.73 13.83 -3.25
CA PHE A 25 -2.59 13.34 -2.17
C PHE A 25 -1.80 12.90 -0.94
N SER A 26 -0.70 12.17 -1.15
CA SER A 26 0.21 11.74 -0.07
C SER A 26 0.79 12.94 0.67
N LEU A 27 1.21 13.98 -0.06
CA LEU A 27 1.75 15.21 0.51
C LEU A 27 0.67 16.00 1.28
N LEU A 28 -0.55 16.09 0.74
CA LEU A 28 -1.67 16.72 1.43
C LEU A 28 -1.95 16.01 2.77
N MET A 29 -2.05 14.68 2.76
CA MET A 29 -2.24 13.90 3.97
C MET A 29 -1.09 14.08 4.96
N ALA A 30 0.17 14.14 4.47
CA ALA A 30 1.32 14.43 5.32
C ALA A 30 1.13 15.77 6.05
N THR A 31 0.77 16.85 5.34
CA THR A 31 0.58 18.17 5.98
C THR A 31 -0.59 18.21 6.97
N LEU A 32 -1.63 17.42 6.78
CA LEU A 32 -2.77 17.34 7.69
C LEU A 32 -2.45 16.56 8.97
N TYR A 33 -1.58 15.55 8.89
CA TYR A 33 -1.23 14.68 10.01
C TYR A 33 0.08 15.03 10.71
N PHE A 34 0.88 15.92 10.13
CA PHE A 34 2.16 16.33 10.71
C PHE A 34 1.93 17.23 11.92
N SER A 35 1.90 16.65 13.11
CA SER A 35 1.92 17.39 14.37
C SER A 35 3.38 17.64 14.81
N GLN A 36 3.61 18.73 15.55
CA GLN A 36 4.95 19.07 16.07
C GLN A 36 5.34 18.27 17.31
N ASP A 37 4.46 17.40 17.79
CA ASP A 37 4.65 16.63 19.00
C ASP A 37 5.30 15.28 18.67
N LEU A 38 6.50 15.07 19.19
CA LEU A 38 7.29 13.86 18.99
C LEU A 38 6.58 12.60 19.54
N SER A 39 5.71 12.77 20.54
CA SER A 39 4.93 11.68 21.14
C SER A 39 3.85 11.14 20.22
N GLN A 40 3.48 11.87 19.16
CA GLN A 40 2.45 11.47 18.21
C GLN A 40 3.01 10.81 16.95
N ILE A 41 4.33 10.63 16.86
CA ILE A 41 4.97 9.96 15.72
C ILE A 41 4.44 8.53 15.56
N ASP A 42 4.24 7.79 16.65
CA ASP A 42 3.71 6.42 16.58
C ASP A 42 2.30 6.40 15.97
N MET A 43 1.46 7.38 16.33
CA MET A 43 0.12 7.52 15.76
C MET A 43 0.16 7.89 14.27
N LEU A 44 1.16 8.66 13.83
CA LEU A 44 1.38 8.99 12.42
C LEU A 44 1.70 7.73 11.59
N PHE A 45 2.49 6.80 12.13
CA PHE A 45 2.87 5.57 11.42
C PHE A 45 1.85 4.44 11.55
N ILE A 46 1.15 4.33 12.68
CA ILE A 46 0.23 3.21 12.94
C ILE A 46 -1.20 3.53 12.52
N VAL A 47 -1.69 4.74 12.85
CA VAL A 47 -3.10 5.12 12.64
C VAL A 47 -3.27 5.94 11.37
N ASN A 48 -2.37 6.90 11.13
CA ASN A 48 -2.49 7.86 10.02
C ASN A 48 -1.51 7.58 8.88
N SER A 49 -1.27 6.32 8.53
CA SER A 49 -0.25 5.91 7.54
C SER A 49 -0.62 6.27 6.08
N ASP A 50 -1.75 6.93 5.84
CA ASP A 50 -2.22 7.32 4.51
C ASP A 50 -1.27 8.29 3.78
N TRP A 51 -0.43 9.03 4.52
CA TRP A 51 0.61 9.87 3.91
C TRP A 51 1.70 9.06 3.18
N MET A 52 1.90 7.79 3.54
CA MET A 52 2.93 6.92 2.96
C MET A 52 2.49 6.27 1.64
N GLN A 53 1.32 6.63 1.10
CA GLN A 53 0.79 6.01 -0.11
C GLN A 53 1.71 6.12 -1.34
N PHE A 54 2.58 7.14 -1.41
CA PHE A 54 3.56 7.28 -2.49
C PHE A 54 4.50 6.07 -2.64
N TRP A 55 4.71 5.28 -1.58
CA TRP A 55 5.52 4.06 -1.62
C TRP A 55 4.99 2.99 -2.59
N VAL A 56 3.75 3.10 -3.04
CA VAL A 56 3.18 2.19 -4.04
C VAL A 56 3.71 2.47 -5.46
N ILE A 57 4.22 3.68 -5.72
CA ILE A 57 4.62 4.14 -7.06
C ILE A 57 5.72 3.26 -7.67
N PRO A 58 6.82 2.92 -6.98
CA PRO A 58 7.82 2.00 -7.50
C PRO A 58 7.24 0.65 -7.95
N PHE A 59 6.34 0.07 -7.15
CA PHE A 59 5.70 -1.20 -7.48
C PHE A 59 4.81 -1.11 -8.72
N ILE A 60 4.10 0.01 -8.89
CA ILE A 60 3.30 0.26 -10.10
C ILE A 60 4.20 0.53 -11.31
N ALA A 61 5.31 1.24 -11.13
CA ALA A 61 6.25 1.54 -12.20
C ALA A 61 6.94 0.27 -12.73
N LEU A 62 7.21 -0.71 -11.86
CA LEU A 62 7.72 -2.03 -12.23
C LEU A 62 6.70 -2.89 -13.00
N TYR A 63 5.42 -2.49 -13.06
CA TYR A 63 4.38 -3.27 -13.71
C TYR A 63 4.35 -3.05 -15.23
N ASN A 64 4.62 -4.13 -15.97
CA ASN A 64 4.65 -4.16 -17.44
C ASN A 64 3.27 -4.09 -18.12
N GLY A 65 2.18 -3.94 -17.38
CA GLY A 65 0.83 -3.82 -17.94
C GLY A 65 0.19 -5.13 -18.40
N LYS A 66 0.94 -6.23 -18.45
CA LYS A 66 0.45 -7.56 -18.82
C LYS A 66 0.01 -8.33 -17.58
N SER A 67 -1.08 -9.09 -17.71
CA SER A 67 -1.51 -10.03 -16.66
C SER A 67 -0.37 -10.99 -16.32
N GLY A 68 -0.20 -11.28 -15.03
CA GLY A 68 0.82 -12.19 -14.55
C GLY A 68 0.69 -13.60 -15.14
N PRO A 69 1.79 -14.38 -15.18
CA PRO A 69 1.78 -15.74 -15.73
C PRO A 69 0.84 -16.64 -14.93
N LYS A 70 -0.06 -17.35 -15.63
CA LYS A 70 -1.01 -18.31 -15.04
C LYS A 70 -0.37 -19.68 -14.80
N ASN A 71 0.84 -19.68 -14.26
CA ASN A 71 1.63 -20.89 -14.04
C ASN A 71 1.28 -21.51 -12.69
N ALA A 72 1.54 -22.82 -12.54
CA ALA A 72 1.31 -23.53 -11.28
C ALA A 72 2.03 -22.85 -10.11
N PHE A 73 3.24 -22.32 -10.32
CA PHE A 73 3.99 -21.57 -9.32
C PHE A 73 3.22 -20.35 -8.80
N SER A 74 2.73 -19.47 -9.69
CA SER A 74 1.96 -18.28 -9.28
C SER A 74 0.70 -18.64 -8.49
N LYS A 75 0.06 -19.76 -8.86
CA LYS A 75 -1.11 -20.30 -8.14
C LYS A 75 -0.72 -20.74 -6.73
N TRP A 76 0.27 -21.63 -6.61
CA TRP A 76 0.68 -22.18 -5.31
C TRP A 76 1.31 -21.14 -4.39
N PHE A 77 2.06 -20.17 -4.92
CA PHE A 77 2.59 -19.05 -4.16
C PHE A 77 1.46 -18.27 -3.47
N PHE A 78 0.38 -17.97 -4.20
CA PHE A 78 -0.77 -17.28 -3.62
C PHE A 78 -1.50 -18.14 -2.58
N TYR A 79 -1.73 -19.42 -2.89
CA TYR A 79 -2.39 -20.36 -1.96
C TYR A 79 -1.60 -20.63 -0.68
N LEU A 80 -0.28 -20.47 -0.69
CA LEU A 80 0.57 -20.66 0.49
C LEU A 80 0.77 -19.34 1.25
N ALA A 81 1.04 -18.23 0.56
CA ALA A 81 1.21 -16.93 1.19
C ALA A 81 -0.08 -16.45 1.88
N TYR A 82 -1.26 -16.79 1.34
CA TYR A 82 -2.54 -16.36 1.90
C TYR A 82 -2.83 -16.92 3.32
N PRO A 83 -2.76 -18.24 3.59
CA PRO A 83 -2.89 -18.74 4.96
C PRO A 83 -1.69 -18.35 5.83
N LEU A 84 -0.48 -18.29 5.26
CA LEU A 84 0.75 -18.06 6.03
C LEU A 84 0.79 -16.66 6.66
N HIS A 85 0.38 -15.60 5.96
CA HIS A 85 0.39 -14.26 6.57
C HIS A 85 -0.61 -14.13 7.73
N LEU A 86 -1.76 -14.83 7.66
CA LEU A 86 -2.71 -14.91 8.77
C LEU A 86 -2.12 -15.67 9.96
N TRP A 87 -1.36 -16.74 9.70
CA TRP A 87 -0.66 -17.47 10.76
C TRP A 87 0.44 -16.63 11.40
N VAL A 88 1.18 -15.85 10.61
CA VAL A 88 2.17 -14.90 11.13
C VAL A 88 1.50 -13.88 12.06
N PHE A 89 0.36 -13.30 11.66
CA PHE A 89 -0.37 -12.41 12.56
C PHE A 89 -0.89 -13.11 13.82
N ALA A 90 -1.37 -14.36 13.69
CA ALA A 90 -1.80 -15.14 14.83
C ALA A 90 -0.65 -15.46 15.80
N LEU A 91 0.56 -15.75 15.27
CA LEU A 91 1.76 -16.04 16.08
C LEU A 91 2.29 -14.79 16.79
N ILE A 92 2.31 -13.64 16.10
CA ILE A 92 2.65 -12.35 16.71
C ILE A 92 1.65 -12.04 17.83
N HIS A 93 0.35 -12.25 17.58
CA HIS A 93 -0.68 -12.05 18.61
C HIS A 93 -0.53 -13.01 19.80
N LEU A 94 -0.05 -14.24 19.57
CA LEU A 94 0.17 -15.23 20.64
C LEU A 94 1.46 -14.97 21.45
N GLY A 95 2.30 -14.01 21.04
CA GLY A 95 3.51 -13.61 21.77
C GLY A 95 4.72 -14.52 21.53
N ILE A 96 4.76 -15.26 20.41
CA ILE A 96 5.84 -16.20 20.07
C ILE A 96 6.91 -15.54 19.16
N ALA A 97 6.85 -14.23 18.94
CA ALA A 97 7.79 -13.48 18.10
C ALA A 97 8.25 -12.19 18.77
#